data_AF-B6IUS0-F1
#
_entry.id   AF-B6IUS0-F1
#
_cell.length_a   1.000
_cell.length_b   1.000
_cell.length_c   1.000
_cell.angle_alpha   90.00
_cell.angle_beta   90.00
_cell.angle_gamma   90.00
#
_symmetry.space_group_name_H-M   'P 1'
#
loop_
_entity.id
_entity.type
_entity.pdbx_description
1 polymer ?
#
loop_
_entity_poly.entity_id
_entity_poly.type
_entity_poly.pdbx_seq_one_letter_code
_entity_poly.pdbx_strand_id
1 'polypeptide(L)' 'MTDRTEGEPEQARAAVVLALKKVWVVDGTAPEAQVQAQAQQFRDLGWQSVTVFPPTPETKGVWVIVGEGFAAG' A
#
# COMPACT_ATOMS: atom_id res chain seq x y z
N MET A 1 -25.35 -10.15 -36.35
CA MET A 1 -26.29 -9.05 -36.13
C MET A 1 -26.45 -8.92 -34.63
N THR A 2 -25.90 -7.84 -34.06
CA THR A 2 -26.28 -7.06 -32.85
C THR A 2 -27.53 -7.55 -32.08
N ASP A 3 -27.68 -7.46 -30.77
CA ASP A 3 -27.14 -6.59 -29.71
C ASP A 3 -27.71 -7.08 -28.35
N ARG A 4 -27.02 -6.75 -27.23
CA ARG A 4 -27.47 -6.41 -25.84
C ARG A 4 -28.76 -7.05 -25.25
N THR A 5 -28.86 -7.37 -23.96
CA THR A 5 -28.59 -6.50 -22.80
C THR A 5 -28.54 -7.30 -21.49
N GLU A 6 -27.46 -7.07 -20.74
CA GLU A 6 -27.32 -6.96 -19.27
C GLU A 6 -28.21 -7.79 -18.33
N GLY A 7 -27.54 -8.51 -17.43
CA GLY A 7 -28.11 -9.15 -16.27
C GLY A 7 -27.02 -9.51 -15.25
N GLU A 8 -26.46 -8.46 -14.61
CA GLU A 8 -25.95 -8.47 -13.23
C GLU A 8 -24.71 -9.31 -12.87
N PRO A 9 -24.08 -9.02 -11.71
CA PRO A 9 -23.45 -7.78 -11.30
C PRO A 9 -21.94 -7.85 -11.62
N GLU A 10 -21.32 -6.68 -11.77
CA GLU A 10 -19.87 -6.51 -11.69
C GLU A 10 -19.35 -7.28 -10.47
N GLN A 11 -18.87 -8.50 -10.70
CA GLN A 11 -18.28 -9.34 -9.67
C GLN A 11 -17.18 -8.49 -9.08
N ALA A 12 -17.45 -8.03 -7.87
CA ALA A 12 -16.56 -7.26 -7.03
C ALA A 12 -15.15 -7.73 -7.35
N ARG A 13 -14.37 -6.87 -8.02
CA ARG A 13 -12.94 -7.12 -8.20
C ARG A 13 -12.42 -7.27 -6.80
N ALA A 14 -12.31 -8.52 -6.35
CA ALA A 14 -11.75 -8.87 -5.07
C ALA A 14 -10.41 -8.15 -5.08
N ALA A 15 -10.29 -7.12 -4.26
CA ALA A 15 -9.02 -6.48 -4.03
C ALA A 15 -8.10 -7.63 -3.63
N VAL A 16 -7.16 -7.97 -4.51
CA VAL A 16 -6.22 -9.06 -4.27
C VAL A 16 -5.39 -8.58 -3.10
N VAL A 17 -5.81 -8.96 -1.89
CA VAL A 17 -5.02 -8.78 -0.68
C VAL A 17 -3.87 -9.77 -0.81
N LEU A 18 -2.78 -9.33 -1.43
CA LEU A 18 -1.50 -10.02 -1.41
C LEU A 18 -1.05 -10.06 0.06
N ALA A 19 -1.30 -11.17 0.74
CA ALA A 19 -1.23 -11.34 2.18
C ALA A 19 0.19 -11.25 2.82
N LEU A 20 1.19 -10.66 2.15
CA LEU A 20 2.58 -10.65 2.64
C LEU A 20 3.31 -9.29 2.58
N LYS A 21 2.61 -8.19 2.30
CA LYS A 21 3.18 -6.84 2.40
C LYS A 21 2.18 -5.91 3.06
N LYS A 22 2.46 -5.43 4.28
CA LYS A 22 1.64 -4.33 4.81
C LYS A 22 2.12 -3.05 4.14
N VAL A 23 1.23 -2.45 3.35
CA VAL A 23 1.49 -1.22 2.61
C VAL A 23 0.76 -0.09 3.34
N TRP A 24 1.48 0.98 3.64
CA TRP A 24 0.93 2.21 4.20
C TRP A 24 1.16 3.35 3.21
N VAL A 25 0.14 4.19 3.04
CA VAL A 25 0.17 5.35 2.14
C VAL A 25 0.17 6.60 3.00
N VAL A 26 1.17 7.46 2.79
CA VAL A 26 1.29 8.75 3.49
C VAL A 26 1.18 9.88 2.48
N ASP A 27 0.55 10.97 2.89
CA ASP A 27 0.36 12.15 2.04
C ASP A 27 1.69 12.67 1.47
N GLY A 28 1.76 12.95 0.17
CA GLY A 28 2.97 13.41 -0.51
C GLY A 28 3.58 14.69 0.01
N THR A 29 2.77 15.54 0.65
CA THR A 29 3.21 16.79 1.25
C THR A 29 3.86 16.60 2.61
N ALA A 30 3.79 15.38 3.19
CA ALA A 30 4.45 15.06 4.44
C ALA A 30 5.97 15.23 4.33
N PRO A 31 6.63 15.87 5.31
CA PRO A 31 8.08 15.96 5.35
C PRO A 31 8.72 14.56 5.39
N GLU A 32 9.78 14.34 4.61
CA GLU A 32 10.48 13.05 4.55
C GLU A 32 10.89 12.55 5.94
N ALA A 33 11.37 13.44 6.82
CA ALA A 33 11.75 13.08 8.20
C ALA A 33 10.59 12.45 8.99
N GLN A 34 9.36 12.91 8.77
CA GLN A 34 8.16 12.34 9.42
C GLN A 34 7.83 10.95 8.86
N VAL A 35 7.97 10.76 7.55
CA VAL A 35 7.74 9.48 6.87
C VAL A 35 8.78 8.44 7.32
N GLN A 36 10.04 8.84 7.43
CA GLN A 36 11.13 7.99 7.95
C GLN A 36 10.91 7.62 9.42
N ALA A 37 10.42 8.55 10.25
CA ALA A 37 10.07 8.26 11.64
C ALA A 37 8.94 7.22 11.74
N GLN A 38 7.90 7.30 10.90
CA GLN A 38 6.85 6.28 10.82
C GLN A 38 7.39 4.92 10.34
N ALA A 39 8.28 4.92 9.35
CA ALA A 39 8.93 3.69 8.89
C ALA A 39 9.74 3.01 10.01
N GLN A 40 10.42 3.80 10.85
CA GLN A 40 11.13 3.28 12.01
C GLN A 40 10.17 2.68 13.05
N GLN A 41 9.04 3.34 13.32
CA GLN A 41 8.00 2.78 14.20
C GLN A 41 7.49 1.43 13.69
N PHE A 42 7.32 1.26 12.37
CA PHE A 42 6.97 -0.04 11.82
C PHE A 42 8.07 -1.07 12.04
N ARG A 43 9.35 -0.74 11.88
CA ARG A 43 10.43 -1.70 12.23
C ARG A 43 10.36 -2.12 13.70
N ASP A 44 10.12 -1.16 14.60
CA ASP A 44 10.03 -1.41 16.04
C ASP A 44 8.82 -2.30 16.42
N LEU A 45 7.78 -2.33 15.58
CA LEU A 45 6.64 -3.26 15.72
C LEU A 45 6.96 -4.71 15.34
N GLY A 46 8.18 -5.02 14.91
CA GLY A 46 8.61 -6.39 14.59
C GLY A 46 8.59 -6.72 13.09
N TRP A 47 8.58 -5.72 12.21
CA TRP A 47 8.77 -5.95 10.78
C TRP A 47 10.25 -6.19 10.47
N GLN A 48 10.57 -7.31 9.81
CA GLN A 48 11.94 -7.65 9.43
C GLN A 48 12.53 -6.65 8.44
N SER A 49 11.72 -6.14 7.52
CA SER A 49 12.11 -5.11 6.56
C SER A 49 11.02 -4.06 6.42
N VAL A 50 11.43 -2.80 6.33
CA VAL A 50 10.54 -1.67 6.01
C VAL A 50 11.23 -0.78 5.00
N THR A 51 10.59 -0.60 3.85
CA THR A 51 11.06 0.19 2.71
C THR A 51 10.15 1.39 2.50
N VAL A 52 10.73 2.57 2.28
CA VAL A 52 10.01 3.80 1.98
C VAL A 52 10.23 4.16 0.52
N PHE A 53 9.16 4.42 -0.21
CA PHE A 53 9.17 4.91 -1.58
C PHE A 53 8.70 6.37 -1.59
N PRO A 54 9.46 7.28 -2.23
CA PRO A 54 9.09 8.68 -2.33
C PRO A 54 7.87 8.86 -3.25
N PRO A 55 7.16 10.00 -3.15
CA PRO A 55 6.04 10.32 -4.01
C PRO A 55 6.49 10.48 -5.46
N THR A 56 5.81 9.77 -6.35
CA THR A 56 6.03 9.79 -7.79
C THR A 56 4.73 10.08 -8.54
N PRO A 57 4.76 10.50 -9.81
CA PRO A 57 3.55 10.64 -10.61
C PRO A 57 2.71 9.35 -10.69
N GLU A 58 3.38 8.19 -10.74
CA GLU A 58 2.75 6.86 -10.81
C GLU A 58 1.97 6.52 -9.53
N THR A 59 2.47 6.98 -8.38
CA THR A 59 1.79 6.85 -7.09
C THR A 59 0.80 7.99 -6.83
N LYS A 60 0.56 8.87 -7.82
CA LYS A 60 -0.25 10.09 -7.69
C LYS A 60 0.28 11.04 -6.60
N GLY A 61 1.59 11.03 -6.39
CA GLY A 61 2.28 11.92 -5.46
C GLY A 61 2.06 11.55 -4.00
N VAL A 62 2.02 10.26 -3.64
CA VAL A 62 1.95 9.81 -2.23
C VAL A 62 3.21 9.04 -1.86
N TRP A 63 3.62 9.14 -0.60
CA TRP A 63 4.66 8.25 -0.06
C TRP A 63 4.07 6.86 0.16
N VAL A 64 4.88 5.84 -0.11
CA VAL A 64 4.48 4.44 0.13
C VAL A 64 5.49 3.80 1.07
N ILE A 65 5.01 3.26 2.20
CA ILE A 65 5.82 2.48 3.12
C ILE A 65 5.40 1.03 2.98
N VAL A 66 6.36 0.11 2.80
CA VAL A 66 6.12 -1.32 2.62
C VAL A 66 6.87 -2.09 3.69
N GLY A 67 6.12 -2.81 4.52
CA GLY A 67 6.65 -3.74 5.51
C GLY A 67 6.63 -5.17 4.97
N GLU A 68 7.74 -5.88 5.14
CA GLU A 68 7.90 -7.29 4.77
C GLU A 68 8.36 -8.13 5.98
N GLY A 69 7.90 -9.38 6.05
CA GLY A 69 8.32 -10.33 7.08
C GLY A 69 7.95 -9.89 8.50
N PHE A 70 6.66 -9.77 8.81
CA PHE A 70 6.24 -9.51 10.19
C PHE A 70 6.63 -10.69 11.09
N ALA A 71 7.50 -10.46 12.07
CA ALA A 71 7.80 -11.45 13.10
C ALA A 71 6.58 -11.53 14.04
N ALA A 72 5.69 -12.50 13.79
CA ALA A 72 4.72 -12.90 14.80
C ALA A 72 5.52 -13.58 15.92
N GLY A 73 5.63 -12.89 17.07
CA GLY A 73 6.14 -13.46 18.31
C GLY A 73 5.20 -14.49 18.90
#